data_AF-A0A8D0G7G8-F1
#
_entry.id   AF-A0A8D0G7G8-F1
#
_cell.length_a   1.000
_cell.length_b   1.000
_cell.length_c   1.000
_cell.angle_alpha   90.00
_cell.angle_beta   90.00
_cell.angle_gamma   90.00
#
_symmetry.space_group_name_H-M   'P 1'
#
loop_
_entity.id
_entity.type
_entity.pdbx_description
1 polymer ?
#
loop_
_entity_poly.entity_id
_entity_poly.type
_entity_poly.pdbx_seq_one_letter_code
_entity_poly.pdbx_strand_id
1 'polypeptide(L)'
;SSPGGSGSANPPVVSTVYAYVGTPPAQRQLSSLVWRLGPTHFLEEVLPVSSVSTVYELGPNYVGSFQAVYIPCKDSKSEGVSPSPIALVPEEKVSFGLYALSVSSLTVARIRKVYNKLDSKAIAKQLAVSSHENATPVKLLHNSAGHLNGPARTIGAALIGYLS
;
A
#
# COMPACT_ATOMS: atom_id res chain seq x y z
N SER A 1 -45.85 -2.74 23.00
CA SER A 1 -45.31 -4.07 23.33
C SER A 1 -44.17 -4.37 22.37
N SER A 2 -42.94 -4.36 22.87
CA SER A 2 -41.84 -5.11 22.26
C SER A 2 -41.55 -6.31 23.16
N PRO A 3 -41.29 -7.47 22.55
CA PRO A 3 -40.02 -8.17 22.80
C PRO A 3 -39.49 -8.79 21.48
N GLY A 4 -38.21 -8.94 21.17
CA GLY A 4 -36.93 -8.89 21.90
C GLY A 4 -35.98 -9.81 21.11
N GLY A 5 -34.70 -9.43 20.91
CA GLY A 5 -33.78 -10.24 20.11
C GLY A 5 -32.41 -9.64 19.82
N SER A 6 -31.74 -9.17 20.87
CA SER A 6 -30.28 -9.17 21.10
C SER A 6 -29.34 -9.49 19.91
N GLY A 7 -28.99 -8.47 19.13
CA GLY A 7 -27.69 -8.39 18.47
C GLY A 7 -26.85 -7.37 19.22
N SER A 8 -25.74 -7.79 19.83
CA SER A 8 -24.77 -6.92 20.49
C SER A 8 -24.49 -5.67 19.63
N ALA A 9 -25.00 -4.51 20.07
CA ALA A 9 -24.71 -3.20 19.51
C ALA A 9 -23.32 -2.74 19.97
N ASN A 10 -22.30 -3.49 19.61
CA ASN A 10 -20.95 -2.95 19.54
C ASN A 10 -20.66 -2.75 18.06
N PRO A 11 -20.67 -1.50 17.53
CA PRO A 11 -20.06 -1.27 16.24
C PRO A 11 -18.64 -1.85 16.28
N PRO A 12 -18.18 -2.55 15.22
CA PRO A 12 -16.86 -3.13 15.22
C PRO A 12 -15.87 -2.05 15.63
N VAL A 13 -15.11 -2.30 16.70
CA VAL A 13 -14.03 -1.41 17.12
C VAL A 13 -13.11 -1.30 15.92
N VAL A 14 -13.09 -0.15 15.27
CA VAL A 14 -12.24 0.10 14.10
C VAL A 14 -10.82 0.14 14.61
N SER A 15 -10.18 -1.02 14.67
CA SER A 15 -8.77 -1.14 15.00
C SER A 15 -7.96 -0.64 13.81
N THR A 16 -7.11 0.36 14.05
CA THR A 16 -6.14 0.77 13.03
C THR A 16 -5.10 -0.33 12.89
N VAL A 17 -5.03 -0.95 11.73
CA VAL A 17 -4.01 -1.95 11.39
C VAL A 17 -2.89 -1.25 10.63
N TYR A 18 -1.65 -1.52 11.01
CA TYR A 18 -0.47 -1.05 10.30
C TYR A 18 0.61 -2.13 10.35
N ALA A 19 1.57 -2.03 9.43
CA ALA A 19 2.75 -2.87 9.39
C ALA A 19 3.99 -2.01 9.15
N TYR A 20 5.16 -2.58 9.41
CA TYR A 20 6.44 -1.97 9.04
C TYR A 20 6.96 -2.65 7.78
N VAL A 21 7.44 -1.85 6.83
CA VAL A 21 8.27 -2.33 5.73
C VAL A 21 9.69 -1.86 6.02
N GLY A 22 10.61 -2.80 6.21
CA GLY A 22 11.97 -2.52 6.69
C GLY A 22 12.10 -2.73 8.21
N THR A 23 12.97 -1.93 8.85
CA THR A 23 13.28 -2.09 10.28
C THR A 23 12.37 -1.24 11.17
N PRO A 24 11.60 -1.83 12.10
CA PRO A 24 10.80 -1.08 13.06
C PRO A 24 11.66 -0.16 13.96
N PRO A 25 11.14 1.00 14.42
CA PRO A 25 11.90 1.94 15.24
C PRO A 25 12.52 1.33 16.50
N ALA A 26 11.79 0.43 17.18
CA ALA A 26 12.26 -0.24 18.39
C ALA A 26 13.43 -1.21 18.16
N GLN A 27 13.65 -1.64 16.92
CA GLN A 27 14.70 -2.59 16.53
C GLN A 27 15.82 -1.90 15.73
N ARG A 28 15.77 -0.58 15.60
CA ARG A 28 16.74 0.17 14.79
C ARG A 28 18.13 0.10 15.40
N GLN A 29 19.09 -0.32 14.59
CA GLN A 29 20.53 -0.34 14.92
C GLN A 29 21.32 0.40 13.84
N LEU A 30 22.50 0.92 14.19
CA LEU A 30 23.42 1.49 13.21
C LEU A 30 23.94 0.38 12.29
N SER A 31 23.88 0.61 10.99
CA SER A 31 24.35 -0.33 9.96
C SER A 31 24.88 0.44 8.77
N SER A 32 25.95 -0.08 8.15
CA SER A 32 26.45 0.42 6.87
C SER A 32 25.60 -0.05 5.68
N LEU A 33 24.66 -0.98 5.91
CA LEU A 33 23.76 -1.48 4.87
C LEU A 33 22.74 -0.41 4.49
N VAL A 34 22.78 -0.01 3.22
CA VAL A 34 21.78 0.88 2.63
C VAL A 34 20.63 0.05 2.09
N TRP A 35 19.48 0.16 2.73
CA TRP A 35 18.25 -0.45 2.23
C TRP A 35 17.51 0.52 1.31
N ARG A 36 17.05 0.02 0.16
CA ARG A 36 16.25 0.77 -0.81
C ARG A 36 14.96 0.02 -1.08
N LEU A 37 13.83 0.70 -0.94
CA LEU A 37 12.52 0.15 -1.28
C LEU A 37 12.25 0.34 -2.78
N GLY A 38 12.13 -0.76 -3.51
CA GLY A 38 11.58 -0.76 -4.87
C GLY A 38 10.05 -0.69 -4.86
N PRO A 39 9.40 -0.73 -6.05
CA PRO A 39 7.96 -1.03 -6.16
C PRO A 39 7.53 -2.15 -5.21
N THR A 40 6.55 -1.89 -4.36
CA THR A 40 6.11 -2.85 -3.34
C THR A 40 4.60 -2.94 -3.31
N HIS A 41 4.08 -4.15 -3.46
CA HIS A 41 2.64 -4.42 -3.50
C HIS A 41 2.27 -5.42 -2.41
N PHE A 42 1.07 -5.27 -1.87
CA PHE A 42 0.45 -6.29 -1.03
C PHE A 42 -0.81 -6.77 -1.70
N LEU A 43 -0.88 -8.09 -1.89
CA LEU A 43 -1.95 -8.77 -2.60
C LEU A 43 -2.68 -9.70 -1.61
N GLU A 44 -3.99 -9.54 -1.51
CA GLU A 44 -4.88 -10.39 -0.70
C GLU A 44 -5.28 -11.68 -1.45
N GLU A 45 -4.35 -12.21 -2.24
CA GLU A 45 -4.52 -13.41 -3.04
C GLU A 45 -3.20 -14.17 -3.19
N VAL A 46 -3.31 -15.50 -3.19
CA VAL A 46 -2.18 -16.37 -3.49
C VAL A 46 -2.02 -16.43 -5.00
N LEU A 47 -0.91 -15.92 -5.51
CA LEU A 47 -0.64 -15.93 -6.95
C LEU A 47 -0.31 -17.34 -7.45
N PRO A 48 -0.90 -17.77 -8.58
CA PRO A 48 -0.45 -18.95 -9.30
C PRO A 48 1.01 -18.85 -9.75
N VAL A 49 1.67 -20.00 -9.94
CA VAL A 49 3.08 -20.06 -10.38
C VAL A 49 3.32 -19.29 -11.69
N SER A 50 2.36 -19.35 -12.62
CA SER A 50 2.40 -18.57 -13.86
C SER A 50 2.41 -17.07 -13.60
N SER A 51 1.53 -16.57 -12.72
CA SER A 51 1.47 -15.15 -12.36
C SER A 51 2.74 -14.68 -11.66
N VAL A 52 3.30 -15.49 -10.75
CA VAL A 52 4.60 -15.18 -10.12
C VAL A 52 5.71 -15.07 -11.16
N SER A 53 5.71 -15.95 -12.16
CA SER A 53 6.68 -15.93 -13.26
C SER A 53 6.52 -14.68 -14.10
N THR A 54 5.29 -14.29 -14.43
CA THR A 54 4.99 -13.03 -15.12
C THR A 54 5.45 -11.81 -14.31
N VAL A 55 5.17 -11.75 -13.00
CA VAL A 55 5.64 -10.66 -12.13
C VAL A 55 7.16 -10.56 -12.14
N TYR A 56 7.87 -11.69 -12.12
CA TYR A 56 9.32 -11.73 -12.22
C TYR A 56 9.81 -11.19 -13.58
N GLU A 57 9.18 -11.59 -14.68
CA GLU A 57 9.53 -11.14 -16.03
C GLU A 57 9.25 -9.63 -16.26
N LEU A 58 8.28 -9.04 -15.55
CA LEU A 58 8.04 -7.58 -15.57
C LEU A 58 9.21 -6.77 -15.00
N GLY A 59 10.02 -7.40 -14.15
CA GLY A 59 11.24 -6.82 -13.61
C GLY A 59 11.02 -5.73 -12.55
N PRO A 60 12.11 -5.22 -11.95
CA PRO A 60 12.08 -4.34 -10.78
C PRO A 60 11.57 -2.91 -11.08
N ASN A 61 11.44 -2.54 -12.35
CA ASN A 61 10.99 -1.21 -12.79
C ASN A 61 9.50 -1.16 -13.12
N TYR A 62 8.77 -2.27 -12.94
CA TYR A 62 7.33 -2.30 -13.16
C TYR A 62 6.61 -1.38 -12.16
N VAL A 63 5.82 -0.43 -12.68
CA VAL A 63 5.06 0.55 -11.89
C VAL A 63 3.55 0.47 -12.09
N GLY A 64 3.07 -0.62 -12.71
CA GLY A 64 1.65 -0.84 -12.96
C GLY A 64 0.89 -1.46 -11.78
N SER A 65 -0.43 -1.58 -11.92
CA SER A 65 -1.35 -2.12 -10.93
C SER A 65 -1.70 -3.60 -11.16
N PHE A 66 -0.97 -4.29 -12.03
CA PHE A 66 -1.28 -5.64 -12.51
C PHE A 66 -2.60 -5.80 -13.28
N GLN A 67 -3.29 -4.70 -13.61
CA GLN A 67 -4.57 -4.72 -14.33
C GLN A 67 -4.41 -4.73 -15.86
N ALA A 68 -3.24 -4.34 -16.36
CA ALA A 68 -2.97 -4.25 -17.79
C ALA A 68 -1.55 -4.76 -18.11
N VAL A 69 -1.28 -6.02 -17.77
CA VAL A 69 0.01 -6.67 -17.99
C VAL A 69 0.07 -7.21 -19.40
N TYR A 70 1.13 -6.86 -20.14
CA TYR A 70 1.41 -7.43 -21.45
C TYR A 70 2.36 -8.62 -21.28
N ILE A 71 1.90 -9.82 -21.64
CA ILE A 71 2.73 -11.02 -21.64
C ILE A 71 3.29 -11.22 -23.05
N PRO A 72 4.62 -11.26 -23.23
CA PRO A 72 5.21 -11.64 -24.51
C PRO A 72 4.80 -13.07 -24.86
N CYS A 73 4.16 -13.25 -26.02
CA CYS A 73 3.86 -14.59 -26.52
C CYS A 73 5.18 -15.30 -26.87
N LYS A 74 5.55 -16.36 -26.14
CA LYS A 74 6.79 -17.13 -26.39
C LYS A 74 6.72 -17.98 -27.66
N ASP A 75 5.56 -18.09 -28.31
CA ASP A 75 5.39 -18.85 -29.54
C ASP A 75 5.61 -17.96 -30.77
N SER A 76 6.83 -18.00 -31.30
CA SER A 76 7.29 -17.33 -32.52
C SER A 76 6.66 -17.86 -33.82
N LYS A 77 5.42 -18.38 -33.78
CA LYS A 77 4.67 -18.88 -34.95
C LYS A 77 3.24 -18.34 -35.06
N SER A 78 2.77 -17.52 -34.11
CA SER A 78 1.47 -16.86 -34.23
C SER A 78 1.65 -15.49 -34.87
N GLU A 79 1.68 -15.43 -36.20
CA GLU A 79 1.56 -14.16 -36.89
C GLU A 79 0.15 -13.57 -36.65
N GLY A 80 0.08 -12.39 -36.04
CA GLY A 80 -1.10 -11.52 -36.15
C GLY A 80 -1.91 -11.24 -34.88
N VAL A 81 -1.61 -11.82 -33.71
CA VAL A 81 -2.31 -11.46 -32.47
C VAL A 81 -1.52 -10.38 -31.74
N SER A 82 -2.02 -9.14 -31.73
CA SER A 82 -1.50 -8.10 -30.84
C SER A 82 -1.70 -8.56 -29.39
N PRO A 83 -0.67 -8.49 -28.53
CA PRO A 83 -0.85 -8.90 -27.14
C PRO A 83 -1.85 -7.96 -26.48
N SER A 84 -3.02 -8.48 -26.11
CA SER A 84 -3.97 -7.75 -25.29
C SER A 84 -3.45 -7.72 -23.85
N PRO A 85 -3.62 -6.59 -23.15
CA PRO A 85 -3.29 -6.53 -21.73
C PRO A 85 -4.22 -7.46 -20.95
N ILE A 86 -3.68 -8.14 -19.94
CA ILE A 86 -4.45 -8.96 -19.02
C ILE A 86 -4.44 -8.37 -17.61
N ALA A 87 -5.53 -8.61 -16.86
CA ALA A 87 -5.52 -8.45 -15.41
C ALA A 87 -4.90 -9.70 -14.79
N LEU A 88 -3.71 -9.53 -14.22
CA LEU A 88 -2.96 -10.62 -13.58
C LEU A 88 -3.48 -10.92 -12.16
N VAL A 89 -4.12 -9.92 -11.54
CA VAL A 89 -4.70 -9.96 -10.19
C VAL A 89 -6.01 -9.18 -10.22
N PRO A 90 -7.13 -9.66 -9.66
CA PRO A 90 -8.36 -8.88 -9.54
C PRO A 90 -8.11 -7.57 -8.77
N GLU A 91 -8.77 -6.49 -9.19
CA GLU A 91 -8.59 -5.16 -8.60
C GLU A 91 -8.77 -5.16 -7.07
N GLU A 92 -9.84 -5.80 -6.59
CA GLU A 92 -10.20 -5.86 -5.18
C GLU A 92 -9.12 -6.54 -4.32
N LYS A 93 -8.29 -7.39 -4.93
CA LYS A 93 -7.20 -8.12 -4.27
C LYS A 93 -5.90 -7.35 -4.18
N VAL A 94 -5.77 -6.17 -4.82
CA VAL A 94 -4.57 -5.33 -4.75
C VAL A 94 -4.69 -4.30 -3.62
N SER A 95 -4.39 -4.68 -2.38
CA SER A 95 -4.60 -3.82 -1.20
C SER A 95 -3.81 -2.52 -1.25
N PHE A 96 -2.53 -2.59 -1.62
CA PHE A 96 -1.72 -1.40 -1.86
C PHE A 96 -0.61 -1.62 -2.89
N GLY A 97 -0.19 -0.52 -3.51
CA GLY A 97 1.07 -0.39 -4.24
C GLY A 97 1.80 0.86 -3.76
N LEU A 98 3.08 0.72 -3.40
CA LEU A 98 3.94 1.78 -2.88
C LEU A 98 5.10 2.02 -3.84
N TYR A 99 5.29 3.29 -4.22
CA TYR A 99 6.34 3.72 -5.14
C TYR A 99 7.06 4.94 -4.58
N ALA A 100 8.39 4.92 -4.61
CA ALA A 100 9.22 6.00 -4.09
C ALA A 100 8.93 7.38 -4.75
N LEU A 101 8.46 7.38 -6.00
CA LEU A 101 8.11 8.59 -6.75
C LEU A 101 6.75 9.16 -6.36
N SER A 102 5.87 8.37 -5.72
CA SER A 102 4.53 8.82 -5.30
C SER A 102 4.56 9.32 -3.86
N VAL A 103 5.46 10.26 -3.56
CA VAL A 103 5.67 10.81 -2.22
C VAL A 103 5.21 12.26 -2.10
N SER A 104 4.51 12.59 -1.01
CA SER A 104 4.24 13.97 -0.62
C SER A 104 4.78 14.29 0.77
N SER A 105 4.93 15.58 1.06
CA SER A 105 5.35 16.09 2.37
C SER A 105 4.15 16.79 3.00
N LEU A 106 3.57 16.21 4.05
CA LEU A 106 2.36 16.69 4.72
C LEU A 106 2.59 16.84 6.22
N THR A 107 1.82 17.69 6.89
CA THR A 107 1.80 17.70 8.37
C THR A 107 0.77 16.69 8.90
N VAL A 108 0.87 16.28 10.17
CA VAL A 108 -0.15 15.43 10.80
C VAL A 108 -1.54 16.08 10.72
N ALA A 109 -1.63 17.39 10.95
CA ALA A 109 -2.87 18.14 10.79
C ALA A 109 -3.42 18.11 9.34
N ARG A 110 -2.55 18.19 8.32
CA ARG A 110 -2.97 18.08 6.93
C ARG A 110 -3.43 16.67 6.57
N ILE A 111 -2.73 15.63 7.04
CA ILE A 111 -3.15 14.22 6.86
C ILE A 111 -4.54 14.01 7.46
N ARG A 112 -4.79 14.52 8.67
CA ARG A 112 -6.12 14.45 9.29
C ARG A 112 -7.21 15.10 8.45
N LYS A 113 -6.92 16.26 7.86
CA LYS A 113 -7.87 17.04 7.07
C LYS A 113 -8.18 16.37 5.73
N VAL A 114 -7.18 15.78 5.07
CA VAL A 114 -7.31 15.21 3.71
C VAL A 114 -7.78 13.75 3.75
N TYR A 115 -7.35 12.98 4.74
CA TYR A 115 -7.67 11.56 4.86
C TYR A 115 -8.66 11.31 5.99
N ASN A 116 -8.17 11.07 7.21
CA ASN A 116 -9.04 10.88 8.37
C ASN A 116 -8.28 11.05 9.70
N LYS A 117 -9.04 11.18 10.79
CA LYS A 117 -8.50 11.35 12.15
C LYS A 117 -7.77 10.10 12.66
N LEU A 118 -8.23 8.90 12.34
CA LEU A 118 -7.66 7.65 12.86
C LEU A 118 -6.23 7.44 12.35
N ASP A 119 -6.02 7.51 11.04
CA ASP A 119 -4.71 7.34 10.40
C ASP A 119 -3.74 8.45 10.81
N SER A 120 -4.20 9.71 10.88
CA SER A 120 -3.36 10.80 11.36
C SER A 120 -2.83 10.57 12.78
N LYS A 121 -3.67 10.01 13.67
CA LYS A 121 -3.29 9.70 15.05
C LYS A 121 -2.34 8.51 15.10
N ALA A 122 -2.56 7.48 14.28
CA ALA A 122 -1.68 6.32 14.18
C ALA A 122 -0.29 6.71 13.68
N ILE A 123 -0.19 7.52 12.63
CA ILE A 123 1.07 8.05 12.10
C ILE A 123 1.79 8.90 13.15
N ALA A 124 1.09 9.84 13.79
CA ALA A 124 1.69 10.69 14.83
C ALA A 124 2.29 9.87 15.98
N LYS A 125 1.60 8.80 16.39
CA LYS A 125 2.10 7.86 17.40
C LYS A 125 3.41 7.18 16.97
N GLN A 126 3.51 6.72 15.72
CA GLN A 126 4.72 6.08 15.22
C GLN A 126 5.90 7.03 15.05
N LEU A 127 5.63 8.31 14.80
CA LEU A 127 6.64 9.36 14.69
C LEU A 127 7.00 10.01 16.03
N ALA A 128 6.38 9.59 17.14
CA ALA A 128 6.53 10.18 18.47
C ALA A 128 6.28 11.71 18.48
N VAL A 129 5.31 12.18 17.69
CA VAL A 129 4.88 13.59 17.65
C VAL A 129 3.46 13.76 18.19
N SER A 130 3.11 15.00 18.54
CA SER A 130 1.74 15.33 18.94
C SER A 130 0.75 14.99 17.82
N SER A 131 -0.40 14.43 18.19
CA SER A 131 -1.48 14.21 17.23
C SER A 131 -2.03 15.52 16.66
N HIS A 132 -1.78 16.67 17.29
CA HIS A 132 -2.16 18.01 16.84
C HIS A 132 -1.05 18.75 16.07
N GLU A 133 0.08 18.09 15.83
CA GLU A 133 1.25 18.71 15.21
C GLU A 133 0.99 19.24 13.79
N ASN A 134 1.51 20.44 13.51
CA ASN A 134 1.30 21.13 12.22
C ASN A 134 2.57 21.79 11.65
N ALA A 135 3.75 21.55 12.21
CA ALA A 135 5.00 22.05 11.65
C ALA A 135 5.85 20.93 11.05
N THR A 136 5.96 19.80 11.76
CA THR A 136 6.83 18.69 11.36
C THR A 136 6.36 18.03 10.04
N PRO A 137 7.20 17.96 9.00
CA PRO A 137 6.86 17.31 7.75
C PRO A 137 6.92 15.78 7.87
N VAL A 138 5.83 15.13 7.49
CA VAL A 138 5.71 13.68 7.29
C VAL A 138 5.81 13.39 5.80
N LYS A 139 6.76 12.54 5.41
CA LYS A 139 6.81 12.00 4.05
C LYS A 139 5.81 10.84 3.95
N LEU A 140 4.81 10.99 3.09
CA LEU A 140 3.76 9.99 2.86
C LEU A 140 3.90 9.45 1.44
N LEU A 141 4.17 8.16 1.32
CA LEU A 141 4.03 7.40 0.07
C LEU A 141 2.56 7.10 -0.13
N HIS A 142 1.98 7.54 -1.23
CA HIS A 142 0.57 7.32 -1.52
C HIS A 142 0.33 5.89 -2.00
N ASN A 143 -0.77 5.30 -1.55
CA ASN A 143 -1.22 4.02 -2.09
C ASN A 143 -1.70 4.20 -3.54
N SER A 144 -0.96 3.65 -4.50
CA SER A 144 -1.31 3.73 -5.93
C SER A 144 -2.58 2.97 -6.27
N ALA A 145 -2.94 1.95 -5.48
CA ALA A 145 -4.15 1.15 -5.68
C ALA A 145 -5.43 1.84 -5.17
N GLY A 146 -5.33 3.05 -4.62
CA GLY A 146 -6.47 3.77 -4.02
C GLY A 146 -7.62 4.08 -5.00
N HIS A 147 -7.38 4.00 -6.31
CA HIS A 147 -8.38 4.21 -7.35
C HIS A 147 -9.02 2.90 -7.88
N LEU A 148 -8.48 1.74 -7.49
CA LEU A 148 -9.01 0.44 -7.91
C LEU A 148 -10.28 0.09 -7.14
N ASN A 149 -11.19 -0.63 -7.78
CA ASN A 149 -12.41 -1.12 -7.15
C ASN A 149 -12.10 -2.05 -5.97
N GLY A 150 -12.99 -2.13 -4.98
CA GLY A 150 -12.85 -3.05 -3.85
C GLY A 150 -13.07 -2.40 -2.47
N PRO A 151 -12.65 -3.08 -1.39
CA PRO A 151 -12.83 -2.59 -0.02
C PRO A 151 -11.95 -1.36 0.28
N ALA A 152 -12.21 -0.73 1.42
CA ALA A 152 -11.42 0.41 1.88
C ALA A 152 -9.92 0.04 2.01
N ARG A 153 -9.05 0.85 1.40
CA ARG A 153 -7.60 0.62 1.36
C ARG A 153 -6.85 1.57 2.29
N THR A 154 -5.60 1.23 2.58
CA THR A 154 -4.70 2.12 3.33
C THR A 154 -4.49 3.44 2.58
N ILE A 155 -4.22 4.52 3.31
CA ILE A 155 -3.82 5.81 2.72
C ILE A 155 -2.42 5.76 2.08
N GLY A 156 -1.66 4.70 2.35
CA GLY A 156 -0.27 4.52 1.95
C GLY A 156 0.65 4.30 3.15
N ALA A 157 1.90 4.73 3.04
CA ALA A 157 2.93 4.52 4.06
C ALA A 157 3.62 5.82 4.47
N ALA A 158 3.68 6.09 5.77
CA ALA A 158 4.50 7.17 6.31
C ALA A 158 5.96 6.68 6.46
N LEU A 159 6.90 7.48 5.97
CA LEU A 159 8.32 7.22 6.18
C LEU A 159 8.69 7.53 7.63
N ILE A 160 9.36 6.58 8.28
CA ILE A 160 9.85 6.73 9.66
C ILE A 160 11.38 6.75 9.65
N GLY A 161 11.95 7.81 10.22
CA GLY A 161 13.40 8.04 10.24
C GLY A 161 13.82 9.27 9.44
N TYR A 162 15.10 9.60 9.52
CA TYR A 162 15.71 10.71 8.79
C TYR A 162 16.29 10.17 7.49
N LEU A 163 16.03 10.85 6.37
CA LEU A 163 16.88 10.75 5.19
C LEU A 163 18.18 11.46 5.55
N SER A 164 19.19 10.70 5.98
CA SER A 164 20.57 11.19 6.06
C SER A 164 21.20 11.20 4.67
#